data_AF-A0A1J1J735-F1
#
_entry.id   AF-A0A1J1J735-F1
#
_cell.length_a   1.000
_cell.length_b   1.000
_cell.length_c   1.000
_cell.angle_alpha   90.00
_cell.angle_beta   90.00
_cell.angle_gamma   90.00
#
_symmetry.space_group_name_H-M   'P 1'
#
loop_
_entity.id
_entity.type
_entity.pdbx_description
1 polymer ?
#
loop_
_entity_poly.entity_id
_entity_poly.type
_entity_poly.pdbx_seq_one_letter_code
_entity_poly.pdbx_strand_id
1 'polypeptide(L)'
;MRPYFLFIFLNILYTTVLLQRLCSEKPPSDQNLKDCCSEFPNVIDLALIKFCNANFSSNTQQQQQTIQNNQMPKGDCVSECITNSTKIYRGNGMIDRIHLARLLLNSVSGNREWSLIITNSIAVCINETRIKADEFRQVTSMRPSFPNEILCHPISGYLLGCINTEMFRRCKNIAQSSDCSNLQKYAENCHISMKYQEIKMK
;
A
#
# COMPACT_ATOMS: atom_id res chain seq x y z
N MET A 1 -9.76 -40.89 20.69
CA MET A 1 -9.36 -39.64 20.00
C MET A 1 -10.63 -38.84 19.72
N ARG A 2 -10.73 -37.60 20.19
CA ARG A 2 -12.00 -36.85 20.27
C ARG A 2 -12.39 -36.27 18.91
N PRO A 3 -13.59 -36.58 18.35
CA PRO A 3 -14.06 -36.09 17.05
C PRO A 3 -14.19 -34.56 16.96
N TYR A 4 -14.26 -33.88 18.11
CA TYR A 4 -14.23 -32.42 18.23
C TYR A 4 -12.94 -31.79 17.70
N PHE A 5 -11.79 -32.47 17.86
CA PHE A 5 -10.53 -31.95 17.35
C PHE A 5 -10.50 -31.91 15.82
N LEU A 6 -11.00 -32.96 15.15
CA LEU A 6 -11.06 -33.00 13.69
C LEU A 6 -11.98 -31.92 13.10
N PHE A 7 -13.13 -31.67 13.75
CA PHE A 7 -14.07 -30.63 13.32
C PHE A 7 -13.50 -29.21 13.49
N ILE A 8 -12.79 -28.93 14.60
CA ILE A 8 -12.14 -27.64 14.81
C ILE A 8 -11.02 -27.43 13.78
N PHE A 9 -10.19 -28.44 13.54
CA PHE A 9 -9.12 -28.38 12.54
C PHE A 9 -9.66 -28.16 11.12
N LEU A 10 -10.75 -28.83 10.71
CA LEU A 10 -11.38 -28.63 9.41
C LEU A 10 -11.94 -27.21 9.22
N ASN A 11 -12.55 -26.63 10.25
CA ASN A 11 -13.05 -25.25 10.19
C ASN A 11 -11.91 -24.21 10.13
N ILE A 12 -10.82 -24.44 10.87
CA ILE A 12 -9.62 -23.57 10.81
C ILE A 12 -8.95 -23.66 9.43
N LEU A 13 -8.85 -24.86 8.85
CA LEU A 13 -8.30 -25.02 7.49
C LEU A 13 -9.17 -24.34 6.44
N TYR A 14 -10.50 -24.47 6.54
CA TYR A 14 -11.42 -23.88 5.56
C TYR A 14 -11.39 -22.34 5.60
N THR A 15 -11.37 -21.75 6.80
CA THR A 15 -11.32 -20.29 6.98
C THR A 15 -9.99 -19.70 6.51
N THR A 16 -8.86 -20.34 6.79
CA THR A 16 -7.55 -19.88 6.33
C THR A 16 -7.42 -19.91 4.81
N VAL A 17 -7.90 -20.98 4.15
CA VAL A 17 -7.89 -21.10 2.68
C VAL A 17 -8.77 -20.03 2.01
N LEU A 18 -9.95 -19.74 2.58
CA LEU A 18 -10.84 -18.68 2.08
C LEU A 18 -10.23 -17.28 2.19
N LEU A 19 -9.61 -16.97 3.33
CA LEU A 19 -8.94 -15.68 3.53
C LEU A 19 -7.76 -15.51 2.56
N GLN A 20 -7.01 -16.60 2.34
CA GLN A 20 -5.85 -16.59 1.47
C GLN A 20 -6.24 -16.39 -0.01
N ARG A 21 -7.40 -16.93 -0.45
CA ARG A 21 -7.96 -16.63 -1.79
C ARG A 21 -8.39 -15.18 -1.92
N LEU A 22 -9.13 -14.64 -0.94
CA LEU A 22 -9.60 -13.25 -0.95
C LEU A 22 -8.46 -12.26 -1.19
N CYS A 23 -7.30 -12.50 -0.57
CA CYS A 23 -6.16 -11.58 -0.60
C CYS A 23 -5.12 -11.87 -1.71
N SER A 24 -5.29 -12.97 -2.44
CA SER A 24 -4.45 -13.30 -3.60
C SER A 24 -4.98 -12.68 -4.89
N GLU A 25 -6.24 -12.24 -4.90
CA GLU A 25 -6.90 -11.61 -6.02
C GLU A 25 -6.78 -10.07 -5.97
N LYS A 26 -6.96 -9.43 -7.14
CA LYS A 26 -7.05 -7.97 -7.25
C LYS A 26 -8.17 -7.44 -6.35
N PRO A 27 -8.09 -6.18 -5.88
CA PRO A 27 -9.19 -5.59 -5.14
C PRO A 27 -10.52 -5.78 -5.89
N PRO A 28 -11.64 -6.04 -5.18
CA PRO A 28 -12.92 -6.39 -5.79
C PRO A 28 -13.58 -5.23 -6.57
N SER A 29 -12.99 -4.03 -6.52
CA SER A 29 -13.46 -2.82 -7.19
C SER A 29 -12.25 -1.93 -7.52
N ASP A 30 -12.35 -1.20 -8.62
CA ASP A 30 -11.42 -0.14 -9.01
C ASP A 30 -11.77 1.24 -8.43
N GLN A 31 -12.78 1.30 -7.55
CA GLN A 31 -13.21 2.52 -6.88
C GLN A 31 -12.06 3.15 -6.08
N ASN A 32 -11.95 4.47 -6.15
CA ASN A 32 -10.97 5.21 -5.36
C ASN A 32 -11.34 5.18 -3.87
N LEU A 33 -10.37 4.90 -3.00
CA LEU A 33 -10.56 4.91 -1.54
C LEU A 33 -11.16 6.24 -1.05
N LYS A 34 -10.80 7.36 -1.69
CA LYS A 34 -11.30 8.69 -1.38
C LYS A 34 -12.79 8.85 -1.70
N ASP A 35 -13.28 8.20 -2.75
CA ASP A 35 -14.70 8.25 -3.09
C ASP A 35 -15.52 7.44 -2.09
N CYS A 36 -14.91 6.40 -1.52
CA CYS A 36 -15.53 5.57 -0.49
C CYS A 36 -15.46 6.17 0.91
N CYS A 37 -14.56 7.09 1.20
CA CYS A 37 -14.43 7.72 2.51
C CYS A 37 -14.52 9.24 2.34
N SER A 38 -15.68 9.82 2.64
CA SER A 38 -16.01 11.22 2.32
C SER A 38 -15.06 12.27 2.93
N GLU A 39 -14.38 11.91 4.02
CA GLU A 39 -13.46 12.77 4.75
C GLU A 39 -11.99 12.38 4.55
N PHE A 40 -11.68 11.50 3.60
CA PHE A 40 -10.32 10.99 3.40
C PHE A 40 -9.36 12.15 3.05
N PRO A 41 -8.35 12.43 3.89
CA PRO A 41 -7.52 13.61 3.69
C PRO A 41 -6.54 13.41 2.53
N ASN A 42 -6.31 14.49 1.78
CA ASN A 42 -5.25 14.54 0.79
C ASN A 42 -3.92 14.86 1.48
N VAL A 43 -3.20 13.80 1.86
CA VAL A 43 -1.96 13.92 2.66
C VAL A 43 -0.70 14.19 1.80
N ILE A 44 -0.81 14.09 0.48
CA ILE A 44 0.25 14.39 -0.49
C ILE A 44 -0.29 15.41 -1.50
N ASP A 45 0.53 16.39 -1.85
CA ASP A 45 0.21 17.42 -2.83
C ASP A 45 -0.11 16.81 -4.21
N LEU A 46 -1.26 17.18 -4.78
CA LEU A 46 -1.72 16.71 -6.09
C LEU A 46 -0.79 17.15 -7.23
N ALA A 47 -0.18 18.33 -7.16
CA ALA A 47 0.79 18.80 -8.15
C ALA A 47 2.04 17.91 -8.14
N LEU A 48 2.49 17.49 -6.95
CA LEU A 48 3.61 16.56 -6.82
C LEU A 48 3.26 15.17 -7.38
N ILE A 49 2.06 14.66 -7.08
CA ILE A 49 1.57 13.39 -7.66
C ILE A 49 1.55 13.46 -9.19
N LYS A 50 1.04 14.55 -9.77
CA LYS A 50 1.02 14.77 -11.22
C LYS A 50 2.42 14.83 -11.81
N PHE A 51 3.34 15.56 -11.16
CA PHE A 51 4.73 15.65 -11.58
C PHE A 51 5.40 14.27 -11.60
N CYS A 52 5.29 13.49 -10.52
CA CYS A 52 5.91 12.17 -10.46
C CYS A 52 5.28 11.17 -11.43
N ASN A 53 3.95 11.21 -11.63
CA ASN A 53 3.29 10.40 -12.64
C ASN A 53 3.78 10.73 -14.06
N ALA A 54 3.90 12.00 -14.41
CA ALA A 54 4.35 12.42 -15.74
C ALA A 54 5.75 11.90 -16.08
N ASN A 55 6.62 11.75 -15.08
CA ASN A 55 8.01 11.32 -15.27
C ASN A 55 8.20 9.80 -15.18
N PHE A 56 7.39 9.08 -14.41
CA PHE A 56 7.67 7.68 -14.05
C PHE A 56 6.54 6.67 -14.34
N SER A 57 5.33 7.13 -14.69
CA SER A 57 4.19 6.21 -14.89
C SER A 57 4.40 5.21 -16.03
N SER A 58 5.10 5.60 -17.10
CA SER A 58 5.44 4.71 -18.22
C SER A 58 6.37 3.56 -17.79
N ASN A 59 7.38 3.87 -16.96
CA ASN A 59 8.27 2.86 -16.39
C ASN A 59 7.50 1.87 -15.51
N THR A 60 6.64 2.37 -14.60
CA THR A 60 5.80 1.53 -13.73
C THR A 60 4.85 0.64 -14.55
N GLN A 61 4.25 1.16 -15.63
CA GLN A 61 3.37 0.38 -16.52
C GLN A 61 4.13 -0.72 -17.28
N GLN A 62 5.31 -0.43 -17.81
CA GLN A 62 6.13 -1.44 -18.49
C GLN A 62 6.64 -2.52 -17.52
N GLN A 63 6.98 -2.14 -16.28
CA GLN A 63 7.29 -3.09 -15.22
C GLN A 63 6.11 -4.04 -14.98
N GLN A 64 4.89 -3.53 -14.87
CA GLN A 64 3.71 -4.36 -14.68
C GLN A 64 3.47 -5.35 -15.82
N GLN A 65 3.75 -4.95 -17.07
CA GLN A 65 3.61 -5.82 -18.24
C GLN A 65 4.68 -6.91 -18.31
N THR A 66 5.83 -6.70 -17.69
CA THR A 66 6.98 -7.63 -17.73
C THR A 66 7.08 -8.53 -16.50
N ILE A 67 6.29 -8.28 -15.45
CA ILE A 67 6.19 -9.16 -14.29
C ILE A 67 5.65 -10.52 -14.75
N GLN A 68 6.51 -11.54 -14.65
CA GLN A 68 6.09 -12.92 -14.86
C GLN A 68 5.34 -13.44 -13.63
N ASN A 69 4.45 -14.41 -13.83
CA ASN A 69 3.77 -15.09 -12.73
C ASN A 69 4.80 -15.57 -11.69
N ASN A 70 4.58 -15.21 -10.42
CA ASN A 70 5.45 -15.49 -9.26
C ASN A 70 6.72 -14.64 -9.09
N GLN A 71 7.01 -13.66 -9.96
CA GLN A 71 8.07 -12.68 -9.67
C GLN A 71 7.59 -11.64 -8.65
N MET A 72 8.48 -11.25 -7.73
CA MET A 72 8.20 -10.14 -6.83
C MET A 72 8.07 -8.85 -7.66
N PRO A 73 7.02 -8.04 -7.41
CA PRO A 73 6.87 -6.77 -8.11
C PRO A 73 8.04 -5.84 -7.81
N LYS A 74 8.48 -5.11 -8.84
CA LYS A 74 9.53 -4.10 -8.73
C LYS A 74 9.03 -2.87 -7.98
N GLY A 75 9.95 -2.02 -7.51
CA GLY A 75 9.58 -0.84 -6.75
C GLY A 75 8.89 0.23 -7.60
N ASP A 76 7.84 0.84 -7.05
CA ASP A 76 7.11 1.93 -7.70
C ASP A 76 7.91 3.24 -7.70
N CYS A 77 8.36 3.64 -8.90
CA CYS A 77 9.12 4.86 -9.11
C CYS A 77 8.30 6.15 -8.92
N VAL A 78 6.97 6.11 -9.07
CA VAL A 78 6.13 7.27 -8.78
C VAL A 78 6.19 7.57 -7.27
N SER A 79 6.00 6.56 -6.43
CA SER A 79 6.12 6.69 -4.98
C SER A 79 7.54 7.03 -4.52
N GLU A 80 8.58 6.48 -5.15
CA GLU A 80 9.95 6.88 -4.86
C GLU A 80 10.20 8.37 -5.22
N CYS A 81 9.69 8.84 -6.35
CA CYS A 81 9.75 10.26 -6.71
C CYS A 81 9.06 11.15 -5.66
N ILE A 82 7.87 10.77 -5.18
CA ILE A 82 7.14 11.52 -4.15
C ILE A 82 7.94 11.58 -2.86
N THR A 83 8.44 10.43 -2.40
CA THR A 83 9.19 10.33 -1.14
C THR A 83 10.56 11.00 -1.22
N ASN A 84 11.22 11.01 -2.38
CA ASN A 84 12.43 11.80 -2.62
C ASN A 84 12.15 13.31 -2.58
N SER A 85 11.14 13.76 -3.31
CA SER A 85 10.78 15.19 -3.42
C SER A 85 10.39 15.79 -2.07
N THR A 86 9.83 14.97 -1.17
CA THR A 86 9.44 15.34 0.19
C THR A 86 10.52 15.04 1.24
N LYS A 87 11.70 14.57 0.83
CA LYS A 87 12.83 14.21 1.70
C LYS A 87 12.51 13.11 2.73
N ILE A 88 11.49 12.30 2.46
CA ILE A 88 11.11 11.14 3.26
C ILE A 88 12.05 9.97 2.95
N TYR A 89 12.33 9.70 1.68
CA TYR A 89 13.30 8.69 1.30
C TYR A 89 14.72 9.27 1.39
N ARG A 90 15.62 8.54 2.06
CA ARG A 90 17.02 8.96 2.30
C ARG A 90 18.02 8.13 1.50
N GLY A 91 17.54 7.28 0.59
CA GLY A 91 18.36 6.32 -0.14
C GLY A 91 18.55 5.01 0.62
N ASN A 92 18.93 3.95 -0.11
CA ASN A 92 19.27 2.62 0.41
C ASN A 92 18.24 2.04 1.39
N GLY A 93 16.95 2.22 1.08
CA GLY A 93 15.87 1.67 1.91
C GLY A 93 15.62 2.41 3.23
N MET A 94 16.19 3.60 3.43
CA MET A 94 16.00 4.39 4.64
C MET A 94 14.86 5.41 4.49
N ILE A 95 14.00 5.46 5.51
CA ILE A 95 12.85 6.38 5.60
C ILE A 95 13.02 7.32 6.80
N ASP A 96 12.90 8.61 6.54
CA ASP A 96 12.83 9.64 7.58
C ASP A 96 11.42 9.72 8.16
N ARG A 97 11.24 9.03 9.29
CA ARG A 97 9.97 8.90 9.99
C ARG A 97 9.45 10.24 10.52
N ILE A 98 10.37 11.14 10.90
CA ILE A 98 10.01 12.44 11.47
C ILE A 98 9.46 13.34 10.35
N HIS A 99 10.13 13.38 9.20
CA HIS A 99 9.64 14.14 8.05
C HIS A 99 8.34 13.56 7.48
N LEU A 100 8.22 12.22 7.43
CA LEU A 100 6.96 11.56 7.06
C LEU A 100 5.81 11.98 7.98
N ALA A 101 5.98 11.83 9.30
CA ALA A 101 4.94 12.18 10.26
C ALA A 101 4.57 13.66 10.18
N ARG A 102 5.57 14.55 10.07
CA ARG A 102 5.33 15.99 9.92
C ARG A 102 4.53 16.30 8.65
N LEU A 103 4.90 15.74 7.50
CA LEU A 103 4.21 15.98 6.24
C LEU A 103 2.72 15.57 6.34
N LEU A 104 2.47 14.35 6.80
CA LEU A 104 1.12 13.79 6.83
C LEU A 104 0.24 14.48 7.90
N LEU A 105 0.78 14.77 9.09
CA LEU A 105 0.01 15.43 10.15
C LEU A 105 -0.31 16.89 9.85
N ASN A 106 0.58 17.60 9.15
CA ASN A 106 0.33 18.98 8.73
C ASN A 106 -0.91 19.10 7.82
N SER A 107 -1.19 18.05 7.03
CA SER A 107 -2.35 18.02 6.10
C SER A 107 -3.70 17.91 6.81
N VAL A 108 -3.71 17.53 8.09
CA VAL A 108 -4.92 17.35 8.90
C VAL A 108 -4.88 18.20 10.17
N SER A 109 -4.12 19.30 10.15
CA SER A 109 -3.98 20.21 11.28
C SER A 109 -5.36 20.64 11.80
N GLY A 110 -5.56 20.51 13.11
CA GLY A 110 -6.85 20.79 13.76
C GLY A 110 -7.86 19.63 13.76
N ASN A 111 -7.64 18.58 12.96
CA ASN A 111 -8.46 17.38 13.01
C ASN A 111 -7.80 16.29 13.88
N ARG A 112 -8.22 16.22 15.15
CA ARG A 112 -7.66 15.28 16.13
C ARG A 112 -7.88 13.81 15.76
N GLU A 113 -9.02 13.51 15.15
CA GLU A 113 -9.36 12.16 14.72
C GLU A 113 -8.41 11.67 13.64
N TRP A 114 -8.27 12.41 12.55
CA TRP A 114 -7.36 12.04 11.47
C TRP A 114 -5.90 12.07 11.90
N SER A 115 -5.52 12.97 12.81
CA SER A 115 -4.17 12.98 13.40
C SER A 115 -3.84 11.66 14.11
N LEU A 116 -4.80 11.11 14.87
CA LEU A 116 -4.63 9.82 15.54
C LEU A 116 -4.59 8.67 14.54
N ILE A 117 -5.48 8.67 13.54
CA ILE A 117 -5.51 7.67 12.48
C ILE A 117 -4.17 7.63 11.74
N ILE A 118 -3.68 8.79 11.27
CA ILE A 118 -2.40 8.90 10.54
C ILE A 118 -1.23 8.42 11.41
N THR A 119 -1.17 8.84 12.68
CA THR A 119 -0.10 8.42 13.60
C THR A 119 -0.05 6.91 13.75
N ASN A 120 -1.21 6.28 13.94
CA ASN A 120 -1.32 4.82 14.05
C ASN A 120 -0.95 4.12 12.74
N SER A 121 -1.42 4.62 11.60
CA SER A 121 -1.09 4.08 10.28
C SER A 121 0.41 4.15 9.99
N ILE A 122 1.07 5.26 10.32
CA ILE A 122 2.54 5.38 10.17
C ILE A 122 3.25 4.32 11.02
N ALA A 123 2.86 4.16 12.29
CA ALA A 123 3.51 3.21 13.19
C ALA A 123 3.41 1.77 12.67
N VAL A 124 2.22 1.35 12.22
CA VAL A 124 1.97 0.04 11.63
C VAL A 124 2.85 -0.14 10.37
N CYS A 125 2.78 0.80 9.43
CA CYS A 125 3.46 0.66 8.14
C CYS A 125 4.99 0.72 8.24
N ILE A 126 5.51 1.52 9.17
CA ILE A 126 6.96 1.51 9.46
C ILE A 126 7.39 0.17 10.06
N ASN A 127 6.55 -0.49 10.86
CA ASN A 127 6.86 -1.83 11.33
C ASN A 127 6.85 -2.86 10.20
N GLU A 128 5.81 -2.83 9.36
CA GLU A 128 5.69 -3.73 8.21
C GLU A 128 6.85 -3.59 7.21
N THR A 129 7.30 -2.37 6.92
CA THR A 129 8.47 -2.14 6.05
C THR A 129 9.76 -2.76 6.62
N ARG A 130 9.90 -2.83 7.95
CA ARG A 130 11.04 -3.51 8.60
C ARG A 130 10.94 -5.02 8.46
N ILE A 131 9.74 -5.58 8.64
CA ILE A 131 9.48 -7.02 8.47
C ILE A 131 9.80 -7.45 7.04
N LYS A 132 9.47 -6.60 6.06
CA LYS A 132 9.71 -6.84 4.63
C LYS A 132 11.09 -6.42 4.11
N ALA A 133 12.01 -6.00 4.98
CA ALA A 133 13.31 -5.49 4.55
C ALA A 133 14.07 -6.48 3.67
N ASP A 134 13.95 -7.78 3.93
CA ASP A 134 14.64 -8.84 3.18
C ASP A 134 14.03 -9.04 1.79
N GLU A 135 12.70 -8.95 1.69
CA GLU A 135 11.96 -8.96 0.43
C GLU A 135 12.36 -7.75 -0.43
N PHE A 136 12.46 -6.57 0.18
CA PHE A 136 12.89 -5.37 -0.51
C PHE A 136 14.32 -5.46 -1.04
N ARG A 137 15.25 -6.03 -0.26
CA ARG A 137 16.64 -6.24 -0.72
C ARG A 137 16.74 -7.19 -1.92
N GLN A 138 15.87 -8.18 -1.99
CA GLN A 138 15.81 -9.08 -3.15
C GLN A 138 15.34 -8.32 -4.39
N VAL A 139 14.30 -7.47 -4.27
CA VAL A 139 13.81 -6.64 -5.38
C VAL A 139 14.87 -5.65 -5.86
N THR A 140 15.61 -4.98 -4.95
CA THR A 140 16.67 -4.04 -5.33
C THR A 140 17.88 -4.72 -5.99
N SER A 141 18.00 -6.04 -5.86
CA SER A 141 19.05 -6.83 -6.50
C SER A 141 18.63 -7.36 -7.90
N MET A 142 17.38 -7.11 -8.31
CA MET A 142 16.91 -7.51 -9.63
C MET A 142 17.60 -6.73 -10.74
N ARG A 143 17.69 -7.35 -11.90
CA ARG A 143 18.18 -6.69 -13.11
C ARG A 143 17.04 -5.98 -13.86
N PRO A 144 17.38 -4.96 -14.66
CA PRO A 144 16.47 -4.46 -15.69
C PRO A 144 15.93 -5.58 -16.57
N SER A 145 14.62 -5.58 -16.83
CA SER A 145 13.87 -6.46 -17.73
C SER A 145 13.73 -5.86 -19.13
N PHE A 146 13.92 -4.55 -19.29
CA PHE A 146 13.84 -3.86 -20.57
C PHE A 146 14.85 -2.69 -20.65
N PRO A 147 15.20 -2.21 -21.86
CA PRO A 147 16.14 -1.12 -22.03
C PRO A 147 15.70 0.15 -21.32
N ASN A 148 16.63 0.82 -20.63
CA ASN A 148 16.41 2.05 -19.87
C ASN A 148 15.41 1.93 -18.71
N GLU A 149 15.14 0.71 -18.23
CA GLU A 149 14.32 0.54 -17.03
C GLU A 149 14.98 1.21 -15.82
N ILE A 150 14.17 2.00 -15.11
CA ILE A 150 14.54 2.59 -13.83
C ILE A 150 14.09 1.64 -12.72
N LEU A 151 15.04 1.15 -11.93
CA LEU A 151 14.78 0.35 -10.75
C LEU A 151 14.70 1.26 -9.53
N CYS A 152 13.52 1.33 -8.93
CA CYS A 152 13.30 2.07 -7.70
C CYS A 152 13.22 1.11 -6.51
N HIS A 153 13.51 1.61 -5.31
CA HIS A 153 13.39 0.88 -4.08
C HIS A 153 11.91 0.65 -3.75
N PRO A 154 11.47 -0.59 -3.46
CA PRO A 154 10.06 -0.92 -3.23
C PRO A 154 9.48 -0.33 -1.93
N ILE A 155 10.32 0.23 -1.07
CA ILE A 155 9.91 0.69 0.27
C ILE A 155 8.96 1.88 0.16
N SER A 156 9.18 2.78 -0.79
CA SER A 156 8.39 3.99 -0.93
C SER A 156 6.96 3.67 -1.36
N GLY A 157 6.81 2.84 -2.40
CA GLY A 157 5.50 2.38 -2.85
C GLY A 157 4.76 1.56 -1.79
N TYR A 158 5.48 0.65 -1.12
CA TYR A 158 4.90 -0.13 -0.04
C TYR A 158 4.42 0.74 1.13
N LEU A 159 5.26 1.67 1.59
CA LEU A 159 4.96 2.54 2.72
C LEU A 159 3.76 3.44 2.45
N LEU A 160 3.73 4.14 1.31
CA LEU A 160 2.62 5.03 0.95
C LEU A 160 1.31 4.25 0.74
N GLY A 161 1.38 3.12 0.04
CA GLY A 161 0.22 2.22 -0.13
C GLY A 161 -0.30 1.73 1.22
N CYS A 162 0.59 1.27 2.09
CA CYS A 162 0.23 0.82 3.44
C CYS A 162 -0.46 1.91 4.25
N ILE A 163 0.09 3.13 4.28
CA ILE A 163 -0.50 4.23 5.04
C ILE A 163 -1.90 4.56 4.53
N ASN A 164 -2.08 4.63 3.21
CA ASN A 164 -3.40 4.88 2.61
C ASN A 164 -4.43 3.81 2.96
N THR A 165 -4.06 2.53 2.91
CA THR A 165 -4.96 1.43 3.29
C THR A 165 -5.27 1.44 4.78
N GLU A 166 -4.27 1.66 5.64
CA GLU A 166 -4.48 1.71 7.09
C GLU A 166 -5.33 2.92 7.50
N MET A 167 -5.19 4.05 6.80
CA MET A 167 -6.08 5.21 6.94
C MET A 167 -7.51 4.86 6.52
N PHE A 168 -7.67 4.21 5.36
CA PHE A 168 -8.99 3.84 4.84
C PHE A 168 -9.71 2.85 5.76
N ARG A 169 -9.00 1.83 6.26
CA ARG A 169 -9.50 0.85 7.22
C ARG A 169 -10.03 1.49 8.52
N ARG A 170 -9.53 2.67 8.87
CA ARG A 170 -9.93 3.42 10.06
C ARG A 170 -10.90 4.57 9.75
N CYS A 171 -11.33 4.72 8.50
CA CYS A 171 -12.36 5.68 8.14
C CYS A 171 -13.70 5.26 8.74
N LYS A 172 -14.34 6.16 9.49
CA LYS A 172 -15.65 5.89 10.11
C LYS A 172 -16.81 6.07 9.13
N ASN A 173 -16.68 7.00 8.19
CA ASN A 173 -17.74 7.42 7.29
C ASN A 173 -17.52 6.82 5.90
N ILE A 174 -17.67 5.51 5.80
CA ILE A 174 -17.59 4.80 4.52
C ILE A 174 -18.95 4.86 3.80
N ALA A 175 -18.92 5.21 2.52
CA ALA A 175 -20.10 5.27 1.67
C ALA A 175 -20.83 3.92 1.62
N GLN A 176 -22.15 3.95 1.78
CA GLN A 176 -23.00 2.76 1.84
C GLN A 176 -23.32 2.24 0.42
N SER A 177 -22.28 1.87 -0.32
CA SER A 177 -22.39 1.16 -1.61
C SER A 177 -21.82 -0.26 -1.48
N SER A 178 -22.24 -1.16 -2.37
CA SER A 178 -21.67 -2.51 -2.47
C SER A 178 -20.16 -2.46 -2.67
N ASP A 179 -19.71 -1.53 -3.50
CA ASP A 179 -18.32 -1.45 -3.93
C ASP A 179 -17.43 -0.97 -2.79
N CYS A 180 -17.85 0.07 -2.06
CA CYS A 180 -17.12 0.57 -0.90
C CYS A 180 -17.13 -0.40 0.28
N SER A 181 -18.25 -1.11 0.49
CA SER A 181 -18.33 -2.16 1.51
C SER A 181 -17.41 -3.34 1.21
N ASN A 182 -17.31 -3.75 -0.06
CA ASN A 182 -16.41 -4.82 -0.48
C ASN A 182 -14.94 -4.38 -0.39
N LEU A 183 -14.64 -3.14 -0.75
CA LEU A 183 -13.31 -2.56 -0.64
C LEU A 183 -12.87 -2.43 0.82
N GLN A 184 -13.78 -2.05 1.73
CA GLN A 184 -13.53 -2.04 3.17
C GLN A 184 -13.21 -3.44 3.69
N LYS A 185 -14.05 -4.43 3.38
CA LYS A 185 -13.81 -5.83 3.78
C LYS A 185 -12.47 -6.34 3.25
N TYR A 186 -12.11 -5.99 2.02
CA TYR A 186 -10.81 -6.33 1.46
C TYR A 186 -9.68 -5.69 2.28
N ALA A 187 -9.74 -4.38 2.57
CA ALA A 187 -8.72 -3.67 3.36
C ALA A 187 -8.60 -4.18 4.81
N GLU A 188 -9.69 -4.68 5.40
CA GLU A 188 -9.69 -5.23 6.76
C GLU A 188 -9.04 -6.63 6.83
N ASN A 189 -9.28 -7.45 5.82
CA ASN A 189 -8.88 -8.86 5.80
C ASN A 189 -7.56 -9.13 5.05
N CYS A 190 -7.14 -8.21 4.19
CA CYS A 190 -5.96 -8.37 3.36
C CYS A 190 -4.86 -7.39 3.77
N HIS A 191 -3.69 -7.94 4.06
CA HIS A 191 -2.48 -7.13 4.20
C HIS A 191 -2.14 -6.49 2.85
N ILE A 192 -1.66 -5.24 2.87
CA ILE A 192 -1.09 -4.58 1.68
C ILE A 192 0.00 -5.51 1.13
N SER A 193 -0.31 -6.21 0.06
CA SER A 193 0.68 -6.98 -0.68
C SER A 193 1.47 -6.02 -1.56
N MET A 194 2.72 -6.35 -1.92
CA MET A 194 3.45 -5.51 -2.87
C MET A 194 2.76 -5.44 -4.25
N LYS A 195 1.84 -6.37 -4.56
CA LYS A 195 0.98 -6.33 -5.76
C LYS A 195 -0.11 -5.26 -5.65
N TYR A 196 -0.46 -4.82 -4.45
CA TYR A 196 -1.50 -3.83 -4.16
C TYR A 196 -1.08 -2.38 -4.46
N GLN A 197 0.12 -2.18 -5.03
CA GLN A 197 0.56 -0.89 -5.60
C GLN A 197 -0.33 -0.42 -6.79
N GLU A 198 -1.38 -1.17 -7.13
CA GLU A 198 -2.41 -0.81 -8.12
C GLU A 198 -3.50 0.13 -7.60
N ILE A 199 -3.47 0.64 -6.36
CA ILE A 199 -4.32 1.81 -6.03
C ILE A 199 -3.79 2.98 -6.86
N LYS A 200 -4.41 3.15 -8.02
CA LYS A 200 -4.26 4.32 -8.85
C LYS A 200 -4.65 5.52 -7.97
N MET A 201 -3.65 6.28 -7.54
CA MET A 201 -3.83 7.66 -7.11
C MET A 201 -4.21 8.51 -8.34
N LYS A 202 -5.35 8.16 -8.97
CA LYS A 202 -6.05 9.03 -9.91
C LYS A 202 -6.65 10.19 -9.14
#